data_AF-A0A818NES9-F1
#
_entry.id   AF-A0A818NES9-F1
#
_cell.length_a   1.000
_cell.length_b   1.000
_cell.length_c   1.000
_cell.angle_alpha   90.00
_cell.angle_beta   90.00
_cell.angle_gamma   90.00
#
_symmetry.space_group_name_H-M   'P 1'
#
loop_
_entity.id
_entity.type
_entity.pdbx_description
1 polymer ?
#
loop_
_entity_poly.entity_id
_entity_poly.type
_entity_poly.pdbx_seq_one_letter_code
_entity_poly.pdbx_strand_id
1 'polypeptide(L)'
;FMDGNFRKQLESALRFGTTLFIHDAENFDPLINPVLNRDLRRTAGRVLITISDKDIDFSPTFRMFLFTRDSDAEFGPDICSRVTFVNFTVTRTSLQSQCLYKILRSERPDIDSKRSDLMKLQGEFAAKLRHLEDDLLKVLNESE
;
A
#
# COMPACT_ATOMS: atom_id res chain seq x y z
N PHE A 1 6.87 -2.19 -16.34
CA PHE A 1 7.92 -1.40 -17.06
C PHE A 1 7.91 -1.56 -18.58
N MET A 2 7.39 -2.68 -19.13
CA MET A 2 7.47 -3.00 -20.57
C MET A 2 6.48 -2.25 -21.49
N ASP A 3 5.61 -1.40 -20.95
CA ASP A 3 4.65 -0.62 -21.74
C ASP A 3 5.32 0.65 -22.29
N GLY A 4 5.26 0.88 -23.59
CA GLY A 4 5.78 2.09 -24.24
C GLY A 4 5.15 3.39 -23.73
N ASN A 5 4.01 3.33 -23.04
CA ASN A 5 3.36 4.48 -22.41
C ASN A 5 3.76 4.70 -20.94
N PHE A 6 4.55 3.82 -20.33
CA PHE A 6 4.91 3.86 -18.91
C PHE A 6 5.46 5.22 -18.49
N ARG A 7 6.40 5.77 -19.26
CA ARG A 7 7.01 7.08 -18.97
C ARG A 7 5.96 8.19 -18.88
N LYS A 8 5.01 8.25 -19.82
CA LYS A 8 3.96 9.28 -19.82
C LYS A 8 3.03 9.13 -18.62
N GLN A 9 2.69 7.89 -18.26
CA GLN A 9 1.88 7.60 -17.07
C GLN A 9 2.59 8.00 -15.78
N LEU A 10 3.89 7.71 -15.67
CA LEU A 10 4.73 8.13 -14.54
C LEU A 10 4.80 9.66 -14.43
N GLU A 11 5.09 10.36 -15.54
CA GLU A 11 5.12 11.83 -15.58
C GLU A 11 3.78 12.43 -15.12
N SER A 12 2.66 11.89 -15.60
CA SER A 12 1.31 12.32 -15.21
C SER A 12 1.03 12.05 -13.73
N ALA A 13 1.35 10.84 -13.25
CA ALA A 13 1.08 10.45 -11.86
C ALA A 13 1.89 11.30 -10.86
N LEU A 14 3.16 11.58 -11.16
CA LEU A 14 4.01 12.48 -10.37
C LEU A 14 3.42 13.89 -10.28
N ARG A 15 2.91 14.42 -11.40
CA ARG A 15 2.31 15.76 -11.47
C ARG A 15 0.99 15.88 -10.72
N PHE A 16 0.10 14.92 -10.90
CA PHE A 16 -1.26 14.98 -10.36
C PHE A 16 -1.42 14.25 -9.01
N GLY A 17 -0.39 13.58 -8.53
CA GLY A 17 -0.42 12.85 -7.26
C GLY A 17 -1.24 11.56 -7.32
N THR A 18 -1.39 10.98 -8.51
CA THR A 18 -2.09 9.71 -8.68
C THR A 18 -1.25 8.57 -8.13
N THR A 19 -1.89 7.63 -7.42
CA THR A 19 -1.21 6.40 -6.99
C THR A 19 -0.87 5.55 -8.20
N LEU A 20 0.41 5.20 -8.36
CA LEU A 20 0.89 4.36 -9.46
C LEU A 20 1.20 2.95 -8.95
N PHE A 21 0.62 1.95 -9.61
CA PHE A 21 0.89 0.54 -9.34
C PHE A 21 1.64 -0.05 -10.53
N ILE A 22 2.89 -0.48 -10.31
CA ILE A 22 3.76 -0.97 -11.38
C ILE A 22 3.89 -2.48 -11.24
N HIS A 23 3.42 -3.19 -12.27
CA HIS A 23 3.55 -4.63 -12.39
C HIS A 23 4.93 -5.04 -12.92
N ASP A 24 5.25 -6.31 -12.68
CA ASP A 24 6.46 -7.01 -13.14
C ASP A 24 7.73 -6.28 -12.67
N ALA A 25 7.80 -6.02 -11.36
CA ALA A 25 8.90 -5.30 -10.72
C ALA A 25 10.27 -5.97 -10.90
N GLU A 26 10.30 -7.28 -11.16
CA GLU A 26 11.51 -8.04 -11.53
C GLU A 26 12.20 -7.47 -12.79
N ASN A 27 11.44 -6.84 -13.70
CA ASN A 27 11.95 -6.14 -14.87
C ASN A 27 12.21 -4.66 -14.55
N PHE A 28 12.97 -4.42 -13.48
CA PHE A 28 13.20 -3.08 -12.93
C PHE A 28 13.82 -2.12 -13.96
N ASP A 29 13.24 -0.93 -14.10
CA ASP A 29 13.77 0.16 -14.92
C ASP A 29 14.38 1.26 -14.05
N PRO A 30 15.69 1.57 -14.18
CA PRO A 30 16.35 2.66 -13.47
C PRO A 30 15.71 4.06 -13.65
N LEU A 31 14.81 4.23 -14.63
CA LEU A 31 14.03 5.45 -14.83
C LEU A 31 13.34 5.95 -13.54
N ILE A 32 12.93 5.05 -12.64
CA ILE A 32 12.26 5.41 -11.39
C ILE A 32 13.21 5.71 -10.22
N ASN A 33 14.52 5.58 -10.39
CA ASN A 33 15.50 5.84 -9.34
C ASN A 33 15.34 7.22 -8.67
N PRO A 34 15.14 8.33 -9.41
CA PRO A 34 14.95 9.64 -8.77
C PRO A 34 13.71 9.67 -7.85
N VAL A 35 12.68 8.88 -8.18
CA VAL A 35 11.47 8.74 -7.36
C VAL A 35 11.76 7.95 -6.10
N LEU A 36 12.50 6.85 -6.21
CA LEU A 36 12.89 6.02 -5.06
C LEU A 36 13.83 6.74 -4.10
N ASN A 37 14.81 7.47 -4.64
CA ASN A 37 15.75 8.28 -3.87
C ASN A 37 15.09 9.52 -3.23
N ARG A 38 13.91 9.92 -3.73
CA ARG A 38 13.28 11.20 -3.42
C ARG A 38 14.20 12.39 -3.75
N ASP A 39 14.78 12.37 -4.95
CA ASP A 39 15.65 13.43 -5.48
C ASP A 39 14.83 14.67 -5.87
N LEU A 40 14.18 15.27 -4.87
CA LEU A 40 13.29 16.41 -5.00
C LEU A 40 14.06 17.73 -4.90
N ARG A 41 13.85 18.61 -5.87
CA ARG A 41 14.44 19.95 -5.92
C ARG A 41 13.37 21.00 -5.61
N ARG A 42 13.70 21.97 -4.77
CA ARG A 42 12.81 23.10 -4.47
C ARG A 42 13.29 24.33 -5.22
N THR A 43 12.45 24.89 -6.10
CA THR A 43 12.80 26.07 -6.90
C THR A 43 11.60 26.99 -6.99
N ALA A 44 11.76 28.26 -6.59
CA ALA A 44 10.71 29.28 -6.65
C ALA A 44 9.35 28.83 -6.06
N GLY A 45 9.38 28.13 -4.91
CA GLY A 45 8.18 27.63 -4.22
C GLY A 45 7.58 26.35 -4.79
N ARG A 46 8.12 25.81 -5.90
CA ARG A 46 7.70 24.53 -6.49
C ARG A 46 8.61 23.40 -6.04
N VAL A 47 8.05 22.21 -5.87
CA VAL A 47 8.79 20.96 -5.67
C VAL A 47 8.84 20.26 -7.02
N LEU A 48 10.05 19.99 -7.51
CA LEU A 48 10.32 19.43 -8.81
C LEU A 48 11.06 18.11 -8.65
N ILE A 49 10.83 17.18 -9.56
CA ILE A 49 11.62 15.96 -9.73
C ILE A 49 12.07 15.86 -11.18
N THR A 50 13.33 15.48 -11.39
CA THR A 50 13.87 15.26 -12.74
C THR A 50 13.77 13.80 -13.09
N ILE A 51 13.05 13.49 -14.17
CA ILE A 51 12.96 12.14 -14.72
C ILE A 51 13.53 12.18 -16.14
N SER A 52 14.62 11.44 -16.35
CA SER A 52 15.45 11.51 -17.56
C SER A 52 15.99 12.93 -17.80
N ASP A 53 15.28 13.72 -18.58
CA ASP A 53 15.64 15.05 -19.09
C ASP A 53 14.55 16.09 -18.82
N LYS A 54 13.47 15.72 -18.12
CA LYS A 54 12.34 16.61 -17.84
C LYS A 54 12.17 16.89 -16.36
N ASP A 55 11.92 18.16 -16.07
CA ASP A 55 11.51 18.63 -14.76
C ASP A 55 10.00 18.59 -14.64
N ILE A 56 9.52 17.88 -13.63
CA ILE A 56 8.10 17.62 -13.40
C ILE A 56 7.74 18.14 -12.02
N ASP A 57 6.64 18.87 -11.90
CA ASP A 57 6.07 19.21 -10.59
C ASP A 57 5.75 17.94 -9.81
N PHE A 58 6.27 17.85 -8.60
CA PHE A 58 6.04 16.70 -7.74
C PHE A 58 4.85 16.99 -6.81
N SER A 59 3.82 16.17 -6.91
CA SER A 59 2.69 16.21 -5.98
C SER A 59 3.00 15.45 -4.68
N PRO A 60 2.77 16.05 -3.49
CA PRO A 60 3.01 15.40 -2.21
C PRO A 60 2.06 14.22 -1.94
N THR A 61 0.94 14.10 -2.66
CA THR A 61 -0.02 13.00 -2.51
C THR A 61 0.34 11.76 -3.33
N PHE A 62 1.38 11.86 -4.18
CA PHE A 62 1.84 10.76 -5.01
C PHE A 62 2.26 9.55 -4.17
N ARG A 63 1.84 8.37 -4.60
CA ARG A 63 2.21 7.07 -4.02
C ARG A 63 2.58 6.10 -5.12
N MET A 64 3.55 5.24 -4.88
CA MET A 64 4.01 4.24 -5.83
C MET A 64 4.11 2.88 -5.15
N PHE A 65 3.64 1.84 -5.84
CA PHE A 65 3.77 0.45 -5.42
C PHE A 65 4.40 -0.35 -6.55
N LEU A 66 5.46 -1.10 -6.23
CA LEU A 66 6.10 -2.05 -7.13
C LEU A 66 5.59 -3.44 -6.77
N PHE A 67 5.12 -4.17 -7.77
CA PHE A 67 4.52 -5.49 -7.59
C PHE A 67 5.15 -6.51 -8.51
N THR A 68 5.42 -7.69 -7.97
CA THR A 68 5.86 -8.87 -8.72
C THR A 68 5.03 -10.08 -8.29
N ARG A 69 4.83 -11.01 -9.23
CA ARG A 69 4.27 -12.34 -8.96
C ARG A 69 5.35 -13.41 -8.82
N ASP A 70 6.58 -13.08 -9.20
CA ASP A 70 7.70 -13.98 -9.12
C ASP A 70 8.20 -14.04 -7.67
N SER A 71 8.06 -15.21 -7.04
CA SER A 71 8.51 -15.43 -5.67
C SER A 71 10.03 -15.51 -5.54
N ASP A 72 10.72 -15.79 -6.65
CA ASP A 72 12.16 -15.99 -6.70
C ASP A 72 12.88 -14.76 -7.25
N ALA A 73 12.15 -13.65 -7.45
CA ALA A 73 12.73 -12.40 -7.94
C ALA A 73 13.80 -11.86 -6.98
N GLU A 74 15.04 -11.81 -7.46
CA GLU A 74 16.16 -11.20 -6.74
C GLU A 74 16.31 -9.72 -7.13
N PHE A 75 16.21 -8.85 -6.14
CA PHE A 75 16.44 -7.42 -6.32
C PHE A 75 17.86 -7.06 -5.87
N GLY A 76 18.53 -6.22 -6.65
CA GLY A 76 19.86 -5.71 -6.30
C GLY A 76 19.83 -4.95 -4.95
N PRO A 77 20.91 -5.00 -4.15
CA PRO A 77 20.97 -4.35 -2.83
C PRO A 77 20.62 -2.86 -2.86
N ASP A 78 20.96 -2.19 -3.96
CA ASP A 78 20.65 -0.78 -4.22
C ASP A 78 19.14 -0.50 -4.18
N ILE A 79 18.31 -1.32 -4.84
CA ILE A 79 16.85 -1.20 -4.79
C ILE A 79 16.36 -1.57 -3.40
N CYS A 80 16.86 -2.67 -2.85
CA CYS A 80 16.45 -3.19 -1.55
C CYS A 80 16.60 -2.17 -0.40
N SER A 81 17.60 -1.29 -0.49
CA SER A 81 17.85 -0.24 0.50
C SER A 81 16.84 0.92 0.45
N ARG A 82 16.12 1.08 -0.67
CA ARG A 82 15.25 2.24 -0.94
C ARG A 82 13.76 1.89 -0.97
N VAL A 83 13.43 0.60 -0.94
CA VAL A 83 12.05 0.11 -0.98
C VAL A 83 11.70 -0.61 0.32
N THR A 84 10.42 -0.62 0.67
CA THR A 84 9.91 -1.46 1.74
C THR A 84 9.32 -2.73 1.13
N PHE A 85 9.90 -3.88 1.43
CA PHE A 85 9.35 -5.16 1.00
C PHE A 85 8.15 -5.56 1.85
N VAL A 86 7.09 -5.99 1.18
CA VAL A 86 5.95 -6.64 1.81
C VAL A 86 5.74 -7.97 1.10
N ASN A 87 5.98 -9.07 1.82
CA ASN A 87 5.85 -10.40 1.26
C ASN A 87 4.47 -11.00 1.59
N PHE A 88 3.62 -11.12 0.57
CA PHE A 88 2.30 -11.74 0.68
C PHE A 88 2.34 -13.25 0.41
N THR A 89 3.25 -13.98 1.06
CA THR A 89 3.33 -15.44 0.94
C THR A 89 2.31 -16.15 1.82
N VAL A 90 1.76 -17.24 1.30
CA VAL A 90 0.88 -18.13 2.07
C VAL A 90 1.71 -18.89 3.09
N THR A 91 1.46 -18.63 4.38
CA THR A 91 2.02 -19.42 5.47
C THR A 91 1.18 -20.67 5.74
N ARG A 92 1.80 -21.72 6.29
CA ARG A 92 1.08 -22.97 6.65
C ARG A 92 -0.14 -22.69 7.53
N THR A 93 0.01 -21.82 8.52
CA THR A 93 -1.07 -21.41 9.42
C THR A 93 -2.18 -20.68 8.66
N SER A 94 -1.84 -19.76 7.76
CA SER A 94 -2.84 -19.07 6.92
C SER A 94 -3.62 -20.06 6.06
N LEU A 95 -2.93 -21.03 5.43
CA LEU A 95 -3.57 -22.05 4.62
C LEU A 95 -4.51 -22.95 5.44
N GLN A 96 -4.07 -23.40 6.61
CA GLN A 96 -4.89 -24.22 7.52
C GLN A 96 -6.18 -23.49 7.91
N SER A 97 -6.07 -22.22 8.31
CA SER A 97 -7.23 -21.38 8.63
C SER A 97 -8.16 -21.25 7.43
N GLN A 98 -7.63 -20.96 6.23
CA GLN A 98 -8.43 -20.86 5.01
C GLN A 98 -9.16 -22.16 4.66
N CYS A 99 -8.49 -23.32 4.77
CA CYS A 99 -9.10 -24.62 4.57
C CYS A 99 -10.20 -24.89 5.60
N LEU A 100 -9.94 -24.62 6.88
CA LEU A 100 -10.94 -24.77 7.94
C LEU A 100 -12.18 -23.91 7.67
N TYR A 101 -12.00 -22.65 7.26
CA TYR A 101 -13.12 -21.78 6.92
C TYR A 101 -13.93 -22.30 5.74
N LYS A 102 -13.28 -22.83 4.70
CA LYS A 102 -13.97 -23.43 3.55
C LYS A 102 -14.77 -24.68 3.95
N ILE A 103 -14.18 -25.57 4.76
CA ILE A 103 -14.85 -26.77 5.26
C ILE A 103 -16.02 -26.41 6.17
N LEU A 104 -15.83 -25.48 7.11
CA LEU A 104 -16.91 -25.05 8.00
C LEU A 104 -18.10 -24.47 7.22
N ARG A 105 -17.82 -23.70 6.16
CA ARG A 105 -18.86 -23.14 5.31
C ARG A 105 -19.64 -24.19 4.54
N SER A 106 -19.03 -25.31 4.14
CA SER A 106 -19.75 -26.41 3.48
C SER A 106 -20.50 -27.30 4.47
N GLU A 107 -19.86 -27.65 5.59
CA GLU A 107 -20.39 -28.61 6.57
C GLU A 107 -21.44 -27.98 7.50
N ARG A 108 -21.20 -26.74 7.96
CA ARG A 108 -21.99 -26.05 8.98
C ARG A 108 -22.17 -24.56 8.63
N PRO A 109 -22.91 -24.23 7.56
CA PRO A 109 -23.11 -22.85 7.11
C PRO A 109 -23.79 -21.95 8.15
N ASP A 110 -24.63 -22.52 9.02
CA ASP A 110 -25.25 -21.84 10.16
C ASP A 110 -24.21 -21.34 11.17
N ILE A 111 -23.19 -22.16 11.45
CA ILE A 111 -22.10 -21.79 12.36
C ILE A 111 -21.19 -20.75 11.71
N ASP A 112 -20.89 -20.88 10.42
CA ASP A 112 -20.07 -19.91 9.68
C ASP A 112 -20.74 -18.52 9.64
N SER A 113 -22.05 -18.45 9.40
CA SER A 113 -22.84 -17.21 9.47
C SER A 113 -22.75 -16.58 10.86
N LYS A 114 -23.00 -17.38 11.91
CA LYS A 114 -22.93 -16.88 13.30
C LYS A 114 -21.53 -16.39 13.67
N ARG A 115 -20.47 -17.06 13.21
CA ARG A 115 -19.09 -16.59 13.39
C ARG A 115 -18.89 -15.23 12.71
N SER A 116 -19.32 -15.09 11.47
CA SER A 116 -19.19 -13.85 10.71
C SER A 116 -19.92 -12.69 11.40
N ASP A 117 -21.15 -12.93 11.88
CA ASP A 117 -21.93 -11.92 12.61
C ASP A 117 -21.25 -11.51 13.92
N LEU A 118 -20.71 -12.47 14.67
CA LEU A 118 -19.99 -12.20 15.90
C LEU A 118 -18.69 -11.42 15.66
N MET A 119 -17.92 -11.76 14.62
CA MET A 119 -16.71 -11.00 14.27
C MET A 119 -17.05 -9.56 13.87
N LYS A 120 -18.15 -9.37 13.13
CA LYS A 120 -18.64 -8.04 12.77
C LYS A 120 -19.01 -7.22 14.01
N LEU A 121 -19.83 -7.80 14.90
CA LEU A 121 -20.27 -7.15 16.13
C LEU A 121 -19.09 -6.81 17.04
N GLN A 122 -18.11 -7.70 17.15
CA GLN A 122 -16.86 -7.45 17.88
C GLN A 122 -16.11 -6.24 17.31
N GLY A 123 -15.97 -6.15 15.98
CA GLY A 123 -15.33 -5.02 15.32
C GLY A 123 -16.08 -3.70 15.54
N GLU A 124 -17.41 -3.73 15.45
CA GLU A 124 -18.27 -2.56 15.72
C GLU A 124 -18.14 -2.08 17.16
N PHE A 125 -18.16 -3.00 18.14
CA PHE A 125 -17.99 -2.62 19.55
C PHE A 125 -16.58 -2.12 19.86
N ALA A 126 -15.53 -2.70 19.27
CA ALA A 126 -14.17 -2.20 19.45
C ALA A 126 -14.01 -0.78 18.89
N ALA A 127 -14.58 -0.50 17.72
CA ALA A 127 -14.58 0.84 17.14
C ALA A 127 -15.38 1.84 17.99
N LYS A 128 -16.56 1.43 18.47
CA LYS A 128 -17.40 2.27 19.33
C LYS A 128 -16.75 2.58 20.67
N LEU A 129 -16.08 1.59 21.28
CA LEU A 129 -15.35 1.78 22.53
C LEU A 129 -14.26 2.85 22.36
N ARG A 130 -13.46 2.72 21.29
CA ARG A 130 -12.42 3.71 20.98
C ARG A 130 -12.98 5.11 20.76
N HIS A 131 -14.11 5.22 20.06
CA HIS A 131 -14.76 6.52 19.85
C HIS A 131 -15.23 7.14 21.17
N LEU A 132 -15.81 6.34 22.08
CA LEU A 132 -16.24 6.82 23.39
C LEU A 132 -15.05 7.23 24.27
N GLU A 133 -13.92 6.52 24.19
CA GLU A 133 -12.68 6.90 24.87
C GLU A 133 -12.14 8.24 24.34
N ASP A 134 -12.12 8.42 23.02
CA ASP A 134 -11.68 9.67 22.38
C ASP A 134 -12.61 10.85 22.74
N ASP A 135 -13.93 10.63 22.75
CA ASP A 135 -14.92 11.64 23.13
C ASP A 135 -14.79 12.03 24.61
N LEU A 136 -14.58 11.06 25.49
CA LEU A 136 -14.39 11.32 26.92
C LEU A 136 -13.15 12.17 27.16
N LEU A 137 -12.02 11.82 26.53
CA LEU A 137 -10.77 12.60 26.63
C LEU A 137 -10.95 14.03 26.10
N LYS A 138 -11.71 14.19 25.02
CA LYS A 138 -12.00 15.51 24.44
C LYS A 138 -12.81 16.37 25.42
N VAL A 139 -13.88 15.84 26.00
CA VAL A 139 -14.71 16.59 26.96
C VAL A 139 -13.91 16.97 28.22
N LEU A 140 -13.05 16.08 28.72
CA LEU A 140 -12.19 16.37 29.86
C LEU A 140 -11.22 17.52 29.57
N ASN A 141 -10.56 17.51 28.41
CA ASN A 141 -9.65 18.57 28.00
C ASN A 141 -10.36 19.91 27.71
N GLU A 142 -11.62 19.88 27.25
CA GLU A 142 -12.41 21.10 26.99
C GLU A 142 -13.05 21.69 28.26
N SER A 143 -13.07 20.94 29.36
CA SER A 143 -13.64 21.36 30.65
C SER A 143 -12.61 21.96 31.63
N GLU A 144 -11.33 21.98 31.26
CA GLU A 144 -10.25 22.76 31.90
C GLU A 144 -9.98 24.06 31.13
#